data_AF-A0A6L8HU93-F1
#
_entry.id   AF-A0A6L8HU93-F1
#
_cell.length_a   1.000
_cell.length_b   1.000
_cell.length_c   1.000
_cell.angle_alpha   90.00
_cell.angle_beta   90.00
_cell.angle_gamma   90.00
#
_symmetry.space_group_name_H-M   'P 1'
#
loop_
_entity.id
_entity.type
_entity.pdbx_description
1 polymer ?
#
loop_
_entity_poly.entity_id
_entity_poly.type
_entity_poly.pdbx_seq_one_letter_code
_entity_poly.pdbx_strand_id
1 'polypeptide(L)'
;ASAEAWQVEYRESEGAEREVVYHFRSATTTADGFLPMLAFHTTSAKSQFTKGWIVTRPLEGGGRITAARGLLMTTREGKMERHAIGSASELERILAEEFGMLPVAVPPSWFSRGG
;
A
#
# COMPACT_ATOMS: atom_id res chain seq x y z
N ALA A 1 18.53 -7.57 27.55
CA ALA A 1 18.07 -8.80 26.88
C ALA A 1 18.27 -8.65 25.39
N SER A 2 18.83 -9.64 24.68
CA SER A 2 18.91 -9.60 23.22
C SER A 2 17.50 -9.69 22.64
N ALA A 3 17.16 -8.79 21.71
CA ALA A 3 15.87 -8.85 21.05
C ALA A 3 15.77 -10.10 20.17
N GLU A 4 14.66 -10.81 20.28
CA GLU A 4 14.37 -11.99 19.47
C GLU A 4 14.05 -11.57 18.04
N ALA A 5 14.54 -12.35 17.07
CA ALA A 5 14.28 -12.13 15.65
C ALA A 5 13.10 -12.99 15.21
N TRP A 6 12.18 -12.36 14.49
CA TRP A 6 10.93 -12.96 14.03
C TRP A 6 10.76 -12.76 12.53
N GLN A 7 10.03 -13.67 11.88
CA GLN A 7 9.59 -13.54 10.51
C GLN A 7 8.07 -13.75 10.43
N VAL A 8 7.41 -13.00 9.55
CA VAL A 8 5.99 -13.17 9.25
C VAL A 8 5.86 -13.86 7.90
N GLU A 9 5.12 -14.96 7.90
CA GLU A 9 4.82 -15.77 6.72
C GLU A 9 3.37 -15.58 6.30
N TYR A 10 3.14 -15.54 4.99
CA TYR A 10 1.82 -15.56 4.38
C TYR A 10 1.63 -16.85 3.58
N ARG A 11 0.41 -17.39 3.62
CA ARG A 11 -0.04 -18.47 2.75
C ARG A 11 -1.43 -18.12 2.23
N GLU A 12 -1.64 -18.26 0.94
CA GLU A 12 -2.93 -17.94 0.30
C GLU A 12 -4.01 -18.97 0.65
N SER A 13 -3.64 -20.24 0.73
CA SER A 13 -4.53 -21.35 1.06
C SER A 13 -3.78 -22.47 1.81
N GLU A 14 -4.53 -23.43 2.33
CA GLU A 14 -3.96 -24.63 2.94
C GLU A 14 -3.27 -25.48 1.86
N GLY A 15 -1.97 -25.75 2.04
CA GLY A 15 -1.14 -26.46 1.07
C GLY A 15 -0.36 -25.57 0.08
N ALA A 16 -0.62 -24.26 0.05
CA ALA A 16 0.18 -23.31 -0.72
C ALA A 16 1.59 -23.11 -0.11
N GLU A 17 2.56 -22.76 -0.95
CA GLU A 17 3.89 -22.37 -0.49
C GLU A 17 3.80 -21.13 0.41
N ARG A 18 4.62 -21.11 1.47
CA ARG A 18 4.68 -19.98 2.39
C ARG A 18 5.65 -18.94 1.86
N GLU A 19 5.21 -17.69 1.81
CA GLU A 19 6.04 -16.55 1.46
C GLU A 19 6.40 -15.76 2.72
N VAL A 20 7.68 -15.39 2.88
CA VAL A 20 8.10 -14.48 3.96
C VAL A 20 7.77 -13.04 3.55
N VAL A 21 6.91 -12.38 4.34
CA VAL A 21 6.44 -11.02 4.07
C VAL A 21 7.39 -9.97 4.66
N TYR A 22 7.86 -10.18 5.89
CA TYR A 22 8.84 -9.31 6.54
C TYR A 22 9.52 -9.98 7.73
N HIS A 23 10.68 -9.42 8.09
CA HIS A 23 11.43 -9.76 9.30
C HIS A 23 11.35 -8.59 10.28
N PHE A 24 11.27 -8.88 11.57
CA PHE A 24 11.33 -7.85 12.61
C PHE A 24 12.01 -8.37 13.87
N ARG A 25 12.31 -7.46 14.80
CA ARG A 25 12.84 -7.81 16.13
C ARG A 25 11.86 -7.33 17.19
N SER A 26 11.75 -8.04 18.30
CA SER A 26 10.91 -7.65 19.44
C SER A 26 11.49 -6.50 20.29
N ALA A 27 12.55 -5.84 19.82
CA ALA A 27 13.13 -4.69 20.49
C ALA A 27 12.15 -3.52 20.49
N THR A 28 11.99 -2.87 21.65
CA THR A 28 11.32 -1.57 21.72
C THR A 28 12.11 -0.54 20.91
N THR A 29 11.41 0.27 20.14
CA THR A 29 11.98 1.44 19.44
C THR A 29 11.42 2.73 20.02
N THR A 30 12.18 3.81 19.90
CA THR A 30 11.72 5.16 20.24
C THR A 30 11.25 5.89 18.98
N ALA A 31 10.55 7.01 19.16
CA ALA A 31 10.22 7.89 18.04
C ALA A 31 11.48 8.32 17.28
N ASP A 32 12.54 8.74 17.99
CA ASP A 32 13.80 9.15 17.37
C ASP A 32 14.47 8.03 16.58
N GLY A 33 14.35 6.78 17.04
CA GLY A 33 14.82 5.60 16.30
C GLY A 33 14.01 5.32 15.02
N PHE A 34 12.75 5.75 14.97
CA PHE A 34 11.86 5.58 13.82
C PHE A 34 12.02 6.68 12.76
N LEU A 35 12.34 7.91 13.17
CA LEU A 35 12.39 9.09 12.29
C LEU A 35 13.30 8.90 11.05
N PRO A 36 14.51 8.31 11.13
CA PRO A 36 15.33 8.09 9.94
C PRO A 36 14.68 7.18 8.90
N MET A 37 13.95 6.15 9.35
CA MET A 37 13.22 5.24 8.46
C MET A 37 12.04 5.97 7.81
N LEU A 38 11.27 6.73 8.60
CA LEU A 38 10.19 7.57 8.07
C LEU A 38 10.70 8.56 7.02
N ALA A 39 11.79 9.27 7.32
CA ALA A 39 12.41 10.22 6.41
C ALA A 39 12.84 9.55 5.11
N PHE A 40 13.47 8.37 5.18
CA PHE A 40 13.81 7.59 4.00
C PHE A 40 12.58 7.26 3.15
N HIS A 41 11.53 6.71 3.75
CA HIS A 41 10.35 6.27 2.99
C HIS A 41 9.53 7.42 2.40
N THR A 42 9.60 8.62 2.99
CA THR A 42 8.85 9.81 2.56
C THR A 42 9.61 10.71 1.60
N THR A 43 10.95 10.71 1.59
CA THR A 43 11.72 11.69 0.81
C THR A 43 12.74 11.08 -0.15
N SER A 44 13.19 9.84 0.07
CA SER A 44 14.24 9.25 -0.74
C SER A 44 13.71 8.81 -2.10
N ALA A 45 14.41 9.16 -3.19
CA ALA A 45 14.13 8.63 -4.53
C ALA A 45 14.31 7.10 -4.64
N LYS A 46 14.97 6.47 -3.64
CA LYS A 46 15.10 5.01 -3.55
C LYS A 46 13.86 4.34 -2.97
N SER A 47 13.03 5.06 -2.22
CA SER A 47 11.76 4.55 -1.69
C SER A 47 10.77 4.27 -2.84
N GLN A 48 9.95 3.24 -2.71
CA GLN A 48 8.85 3.01 -3.65
C GLN A 48 7.69 3.98 -3.40
N PHE A 49 7.52 4.45 -2.15
CA PHE A 49 6.44 5.37 -1.77
C PHE A 49 6.65 6.80 -2.31
N THR A 50 7.84 7.14 -2.79
CA THR A 50 8.12 8.42 -3.45
C THR A 50 7.94 8.35 -4.96
N LYS A 51 7.76 7.15 -5.53
CA LYS A 51 7.65 6.93 -6.98
C LYS A 51 6.21 6.88 -7.48
N GLY A 52 5.25 6.83 -6.56
CA GLY A 52 3.85 6.75 -6.90
C GLY A 52 2.98 6.62 -5.66
N TRP A 53 1.68 6.67 -5.89
CA TRP A 53 0.68 6.53 -4.85
C TRP A 53 0.25 5.07 -4.69
N ILE A 54 -0.07 4.74 -3.44
CA ILE A 54 -0.73 3.51 -3.06
C ILE A 54 -1.64 3.81 -1.88
N VAL A 55 -2.88 3.34 -1.96
CA VAL A 55 -3.79 3.29 -0.83
C VAL A 55 -4.46 1.93 -0.83
N THR A 56 -4.62 1.35 0.35
CA THR A 56 -5.28 0.05 0.50
C THR A 56 -6.16 0.09 1.75
N ARG A 57 -7.31 -0.57 1.69
CA ARG A 57 -8.13 -0.83 2.87
C ARG A 57 -8.67 -2.26 2.81
N PRO A 58 -8.84 -2.91 3.98
CA PRO A 58 -9.59 -4.16 4.04
C PRO A 58 -11.07 -3.91 3.71
N LEU A 59 -11.73 -4.95 3.18
CA LEU A 59 -13.17 -4.92 2.91
C LEU A 59 -13.92 -5.72 3.98
N GLU A 60 -15.14 -5.28 4.29
CA GLU A 60 -16.08 -6.09 5.07
C GLU A 60 -16.37 -7.40 4.32
N GLY A 61 -16.32 -8.52 5.05
CA GLY A 61 -16.42 -9.87 4.47
C GLY A 61 -15.08 -10.45 3.96
N GLY A 62 -13.96 -9.73 4.14
CA GLY A 62 -12.64 -10.19 3.75
C GLY A 62 -12.21 -9.69 2.36
N GLY A 63 -10.90 -9.78 2.13
CA GLY A 63 -10.27 -9.17 0.97
C GLY A 63 -9.87 -7.71 1.19
N ARG A 64 -9.55 -7.02 0.09
CA ARG A 64 -9.06 -5.63 0.12
C ARG A 64 -9.39 -4.89 -1.17
N ILE A 65 -9.50 -3.58 -1.08
CA ILE A 65 -9.45 -2.69 -2.23
C ILE A 65 -8.16 -1.87 -2.17
N THR A 66 -7.48 -1.76 -3.31
CA THR A 66 -6.20 -1.07 -3.44
C THR A 66 -6.23 -0.17 -4.65
N ALA A 67 -5.97 1.12 -4.48
CA ALA A 67 -5.69 2.01 -5.59
C ALA A 67 -4.18 2.22 -5.65
N ALA A 68 -3.53 1.80 -6.75
CA ALA A 68 -2.12 2.02 -7.00
C ALA A 68 -1.79 1.97 -8.50
N ARG A 69 -0.76 2.70 -8.93
CA ARG A 69 -0.20 2.62 -10.30
C ARG A 69 -1.24 2.80 -11.43
N GLY A 70 -2.22 3.69 -11.24
CA GLY A 70 -3.28 3.93 -12.22
C GLY A 70 -4.36 2.84 -12.27
N LEU A 71 -4.42 1.96 -11.27
CA LEU A 71 -5.40 0.89 -11.17
C LEU A 71 -6.13 0.94 -9.83
N LEU A 72 -7.44 0.71 -9.86
CA LEU A 72 -8.24 0.27 -8.73
C LEU A 72 -8.33 -1.25 -8.78
N MET A 73 -7.89 -1.92 -7.72
CA MET A 73 -7.83 -3.37 -7.64
C MET A 73 -8.67 -3.83 -6.46
N THR A 74 -9.67 -4.66 -6.72
CA THR A 74 -10.51 -5.27 -5.68
C THR A 74 -10.18 -6.74 -5.60
N THR A 75 -9.74 -7.20 -4.43
CA THR A 75 -9.48 -8.62 -4.17
C THR A 75 -10.52 -9.16 -3.21
N ARG A 76 -11.26 -10.19 -3.61
CA ARG A 76 -12.22 -10.94 -2.78
C ARG A 76 -12.17 -12.42 -3.17
N GLU A 77 -12.27 -13.31 -2.19
CA GLU A 77 -12.35 -14.77 -2.42
C GLU A 77 -11.27 -15.32 -3.38
N GLY A 78 -10.03 -14.81 -3.26
CA GLY A 78 -8.90 -15.21 -4.10
C GLY A 78 -8.92 -14.69 -5.54
N LYS A 79 -9.92 -13.87 -5.91
CA LYS A 79 -10.00 -13.23 -7.23
C LYS A 79 -9.65 -11.75 -7.13
N MET A 80 -8.96 -11.25 -8.16
CA MET A 80 -8.62 -9.83 -8.29
C MET A 80 -9.27 -9.24 -9.54
N GLU A 81 -10.10 -8.24 -9.34
CA GLU A 81 -10.64 -7.39 -10.41
C GLU A 81 -9.81 -6.12 -10.51
N ARG A 82 -9.62 -5.62 -11.73
CA ARG A 82 -8.81 -4.43 -12.02
C ARG A 82 -9.60 -3.46 -12.88
N HIS A 83 -9.66 -2.21 -12.44
CA HIS A 83 -10.24 -1.09 -13.16
C HIS A 83 -9.18 -0.02 -13.37
N ALA A 84 -9.06 0.50 -14.60
CA ALA A 84 -8.10 1.55 -14.90
C ALA A 84 -8.63 2.91 -14.42
N ILE A 85 -7.78 3.67 -13.75
CA ILE A 85 -8.08 5.03 -13.30
C ILE A 85 -7.52 5.97 -14.36
N GLY A 86 -8.41 6.59 -15.12
CA GLY A 86 -8.08 7.36 -16.31
C GLY A 86 -7.70 8.82 -16.04
N SER A 87 -7.97 9.34 -14.85
CA SER A 87 -7.73 10.75 -14.55
C SER A 87 -7.51 11.06 -13.07
N ALA A 88 -6.98 12.25 -12.80
CA ALA A 88 -6.84 12.79 -11.45
C ALA A 88 -8.20 12.92 -10.75
N SER A 89 -9.21 13.50 -11.40
CA SER A 89 -10.55 13.65 -10.83
C SER A 89 -11.23 12.32 -10.52
N GLU A 90 -10.97 11.29 -11.34
CA GLU A 90 -11.43 9.93 -11.03
C GLU A 90 -10.74 9.37 -9.79
N LEU A 91 -9.42 9.57 -9.63
CA LEU A 91 -8.72 9.17 -8.42
C LEU A 91 -9.24 9.92 -7.19
N GLU A 92 -9.45 11.23 -7.27
CA GLU A 92 -10.01 12.03 -6.17
C GLU A 92 -11.35 11.48 -5.70
N ARG A 93 -12.25 11.16 -6.64
CA ARG A 93 -13.54 10.54 -6.35
C ARG A 93 -13.36 9.17 -5.68
N ILE A 94 -12.47 8.32 -6.20
CA ILE A 94 -12.17 7.01 -5.60
C ILE A 94 -11.64 7.17 -4.16
N LEU A 95 -10.71 8.10 -3.92
CA LEU A 95 -10.16 8.33 -2.59
C LEU A 95 -11.24 8.77 -1.59
N ALA A 96 -12.18 9.61 -2.02
CA ALA A 96 -13.30 10.03 -1.20
C ALA A 96 -14.32 8.91 -0.95
N GLU A 97 -14.83 8.28 -2.02
CA GLU A 97 -15.93 7.31 -1.95
C GLU A 97 -15.48 5.96 -1.39
N GLU A 98 -14.36 5.44 -1.87
CA GLU A 98 -13.88 4.11 -1.45
C GLU A 98 -13.06 4.18 -0.19
N PHE A 99 -12.25 5.22 0.02
CA PHE A 99 -11.31 5.26 1.14
C PHE A 99 -11.71 6.24 2.25
N GLY A 100 -12.81 6.98 2.09
CA GLY A 100 -13.27 7.94 3.09
C GLY A 100 -12.26 9.06 3.36
N MET A 101 -11.36 9.33 2.41
CA MET A 101 -10.33 10.34 2.57
C MET A 101 -10.93 11.73 2.39
N LEU A 102 -10.41 12.69 3.16
CA LEU A 102 -10.70 14.11 2.92
C LEU A 102 -10.29 14.50 1.50
N PRO A 103 -10.94 15.53 0.90
CA PRO A 103 -10.56 16.02 -0.41
C PRO A 103 -9.06 16.30 -0.49
N VAL A 104 -8.41 15.64 -1.44
CA VAL A 104 -6.99 15.79 -1.72
C VAL A 104 -6.84 16.20 -3.17
N ALA A 105 -6.03 17.21 -3.44
CA ALA A 105 -5.72 17.59 -4.81
C ALA A 105 -4.75 16.58 -5.42
N VAL A 106 -5.20 15.83 -6.42
CA VAL A 106 -4.36 14.88 -7.14
C VAL A 106 -3.71 15.59 -8.34
N PRO A 107 -2.37 15.62 -8.45
CA PRO A 107 -1.71 16.25 -9.58
C PRO A 107 -2.10 15.58 -10.93
N PRO A 108 -2.62 16.33 -11.92
CA PRO A 108 -2.95 15.77 -13.23
C PRO A 108 -1.75 15.12 -13.93
N SER A 109 -0.54 15.61 -13.64
CA SER A 109 0.73 15.08 -14.18
C SER A 109 0.97 13.61 -13.86
N TRP A 110 0.30 13.05 -12.85
CA TRP A 110 0.38 11.62 -12.53
C TRP A 110 -0.28 10.73 -13.58
N PHE A 111 -1.17 11.29 -14.40
CA PHE A 111 -1.90 10.59 -15.45
C PHE A 111 -1.40 10.95 -16.86
N SER A 112 -0.54 11.97 -16.98
CA SER A 112 -0.05 12.48 -18.27
C SER A 112 1.03 11.62 -18.95
N ARG A 113 1.10 10.31 -18.69
CA ARG A 113 1.97 9.42 -19.48
C ARG A 113 1.32 9.05 -20.81
N GLY A 114 1.32 10.02 -21.71
CA GLY A 114 1.22 9.87 -23.16
C GLY A 114 2.40 10.62 -23.78
N GLY A 115 3.47 9.88 -24.06
CA GLY A 115 4.71 10.30 -24.70
C GLY A 115 5.62 9.10 -24.85
#